data_AF-A0A7S1JCR1-F1
#
_entry.id   AF-A0A7S1JCR1-F1
#
_cell.length_a   1.000
_cell.length_b   1.000
_cell.length_c   1.000
_cell.angle_alpha   90.00
_cell.angle_beta   90.00
_cell.angle_gamma   90.00
#
_symmetry.space_group_name_H-M   'P 1'
#
loop_
_entity.id
_entity.type
_entity.pdbx_description
1 polymer ?
#
loop_
_entity_poly.entity_id
_entity_poly.type
_entity_poly.pdbx_seq_one_letter_code
_entity_poly.pdbx_strand_id
1 'polypeptide(L)'
;SPGLFALYIDPLLHKISRAISIDDSASLHAFADDLAIHCKNLPALTRALKVMIAEAVPYGLVINMKKSELHAWGAAPQASITFLHDQKRHHLSSLDKEGKPYSYYKYLGVFFFTDYSANIICAHFLSIIDSYFSSLPDMLLSPKEAVRLVNSQLIPKLAYRMTVHCLPNDTVNFLQKRIWFHLSKVSKLPRITPAKARYGPTKDGSLGLFELTTRIATLTLTQLQRALHGESPSMVAHLLRQALDLPIPTTASTYSIARCYVHAAEALDCQVYGLSKQPRIDRFVRVRRDPAPALPTDHLTHRSVEAGVQAFSYSVSPHEPRYGDLVLHGCHLAADLLRDHPDAWRAYTDGSGLHIHNNGAAVVLVDPSDPGARVFSHRIREDSSYPAELHAILLALRRAPRHQKLIILSDCSAALQKLDSIIKGVCAYYSHTHSSILRQIRKAYLLREAPTHYAHIRSHVGFAGNEWADIFAKHAAFCPFPPPPQMHKFDLHKGAILIQGKPHYHLYKHKIPRHAHPDLHPRSFDLWKYSSFFSRLSFSWPNGLVNIPGY
;
A
#
# COMPACT_ATOMS: atom_id res chain seq x y z
N SER A 1 7.82 21.82 10.03
CA SER A 1 7.67 21.60 11.48
C SER A 1 7.80 20.14 11.89
N PRO A 2 7.15 19.12 11.29
CA PRO A 2 7.21 17.75 11.82
C PRO A 2 8.62 17.14 11.82
N GLY A 3 9.39 17.33 10.75
CA GLY A 3 10.77 16.84 10.70
C GLY A 3 11.71 17.54 11.68
N LEU A 4 11.50 18.83 11.95
CA LEU A 4 12.27 19.55 12.97
C LEU A 4 11.97 19.01 14.37
N PHE A 5 10.70 18.73 14.67
CA PHE A 5 10.31 18.13 15.93
C PHE A 5 10.90 16.72 16.09
N ALA A 6 10.90 15.91 15.04
CA ALA A 6 11.53 14.58 15.05
C ALA A 6 13.03 14.67 15.36
N LEU A 7 13.76 15.57 14.68
CA LEU A 7 15.19 15.80 14.95
C LEU A 7 15.42 16.35 16.37
N TYR A 8 14.49 17.15 16.89
CA TYR A 8 14.58 17.76 18.20
C TYR A 8 14.41 16.75 19.34
N ILE A 9 13.48 15.80 19.19
CA ILE A 9 13.17 14.80 20.22
C ILE A 9 14.07 13.56 20.14
N ASP A 10 14.72 13.31 19.01
CA ASP A 10 15.55 12.12 18.79
C ASP A 10 16.63 11.87 19.87
N PRO A 11 17.40 12.88 20.32
CA PRO A 11 18.36 12.67 21.42
C PRO A 11 17.69 12.25 22.74
N LEU A 12 16.50 12.77 23.03
CA LEU A 12 15.72 12.38 24.20
C LEU A 12 15.26 10.91 24.07
N LEU A 13 14.76 10.50 22.90
CA LEU A 13 14.37 9.12 22.64
C LEU A 13 15.53 8.14 22.81
N HIS A 14 16.73 8.50 22.35
CA HIS A 14 17.94 7.69 22.54
C HIS A 14 18.31 7.53 24.02
N LYS A 15 18.19 8.58 24.84
CA LYS A 15 18.45 8.49 26.29
C LYS A 15 17.42 7.61 27.00
N ILE A 16 16.14 7.76 26.66
CA ILE A 16 15.07 6.91 27.20
C ILE A 16 15.30 5.45 26.80
N SER A 17 15.64 5.19 25.53
CA SER A 17 15.94 3.86 25.01
C SER A 17 17.10 3.19 25.77
N ARG A 18 18.18 3.91 26.05
CA ARG A 18 19.28 3.40 26.89
C ARG A 18 18.88 3.15 28.35
N ALA A 19 17.98 3.97 28.91
CA ALA A 19 17.50 3.77 30.26
C ALA A 19 16.64 2.51 30.40
N ILE A 20 15.93 2.12 29.34
CA ILE A 20 15.11 0.90 29.31
C ILE A 20 15.87 -0.34 28.83
N SER A 21 16.98 -0.19 28.11
CA SER A 21 17.75 -1.33 27.57
C SER A 21 18.39 -2.24 28.63
N ILE A 22 18.33 -1.86 29.92
CA ILE A 22 18.70 -2.72 31.05
C ILE A 22 17.67 -3.86 31.22
N ASP A 23 16.44 -3.66 30.73
CA ASP A 23 15.40 -4.67 30.66
C ASP A 23 15.26 -5.14 29.20
N ASP A 24 15.73 -6.35 28.89
CA ASP A 24 15.70 -6.94 27.54
C ASP A 24 14.28 -7.03 26.94
N SER A 25 13.26 -6.89 27.77
CA SER A 25 11.86 -6.91 27.34
C SER A 25 11.25 -5.53 27.11
N ALA A 26 11.99 -4.47 27.40
CA ALA A 26 11.46 -3.14 27.31
C ALA A 26 11.50 -2.60 25.87
N SER A 27 10.42 -1.92 25.48
CA SER A 27 10.32 -1.27 24.17
C SER A 27 9.83 0.16 24.31
N LEU A 28 10.39 1.04 23.48
CA LEU A 28 9.97 2.42 23.33
C LEU A 28 9.33 2.58 21.95
N HIS A 29 8.09 3.01 21.93
CA HIS A 29 7.38 3.38 20.72
C HIS A 29 7.11 4.88 20.77
N ALA A 30 7.48 5.58 19.70
CA ALA A 30 7.33 7.03 19.59
C ALA A 30 6.70 7.39 18.26
N PHE A 31 5.70 8.27 18.28
CA PHE A 31 5.13 8.87 17.09
C PHE A 31 4.76 10.33 17.39
N ALA A 32 5.58 11.25 16.85
CA ALA A 32 5.55 12.64 17.26
C ALA A 32 5.65 12.76 18.80
N ASP A 33 4.68 13.40 19.45
CA ASP A 33 4.63 13.63 20.90
C ASP A 33 3.99 12.46 21.68
N ASP A 34 3.36 11.50 21.00
CA ASP A 34 2.81 10.31 21.64
C ASP A 34 3.92 9.27 21.87
N LEU A 35 4.17 8.94 23.13
CA LEU A 35 5.17 7.97 23.57
C LEU A 35 4.49 6.82 24.32
N ALA A 36 4.87 5.59 24.00
CA ALA A 36 4.49 4.39 24.74
C ALA A 36 5.76 3.63 25.16
N ILE A 37 5.86 3.34 26.47
CA ILE A 37 6.97 2.57 27.04
C ILE A 37 6.38 1.27 27.60
N HIS A 38 6.87 0.15 27.11
CA HIS A 38 6.49 -1.17 27.57
C HIS A 38 7.65 -1.75 28.35
N CYS A 39 7.40 -2.27 29.54
CA CYS A 39 8.39 -2.97 30.36
C CYS A 39 7.70 -4.14 31.06
N LYS A 40 8.40 -5.27 31.28
CA LYS A 40 7.88 -6.33 32.17
C LYS A 40 7.93 -5.92 33.64
N ASN A 41 8.87 -5.05 33.99
CA ASN A 41 9.17 -4.71 35.38
C ASN A 41 8.80 -3.26 35.71
N LEU A 42 7.94 -3.06 36.72
CA LEU A 42 7.55 -1.73 37.22
C LEU A 42 8.75 -0.85 37.63
N PRO A 43 9.82 -1.38 38.27
CA PRO A 43 11.02 -0.59 38.55
C PRO A 43 11.72 -0.06 37.30
N ALA A 44 11.76 -0.83 36.20
CA ALA A 44 12.36 -0.39 34.94
C ALA A 44 11.54 0.75 34.32
N LEU A 45 10.21 0.61 34.27
CA LEU A 45 9.31 1.68 33.82
C LEU A 45 9.44 2.94 34.68
N THR A 46 9.56 2.80 36.00
CA THR A 46 9.75 3.93 36.91
C THR A 46 11.06 4.67 36.64
N ARG A 47 12.16 3.94 36.38
CA ARG A 47 13.43 4.56 35.98
C ARG A 47 13.32 5.28 34.64
N ALA A 48 12.69 4.64 33.64
CA ALA A 48 12.48 5.23 32.33
C ALA A 48 11.71 6.55 32.41
N LEU A 49 10.64 6.58 33.21
CA LEU A 49 9.82 7.77 33.43
C LEU A 49 10.62 8.89 34.12
N LYS A 50 11.43 8.55 35.15
CA LYS A 50 12.32 9.52 35.80
C LYS A 50 13.34 10.11 34.84
N VAL A 51 13.95 9.29 34.00
CA VAL A 51 14.88 9.73 32.94
C VAL A 51 14.16 10.62 31.95
N MET A 52 12.99 10.22 31.45
CA MET A 52 12.19 11.01 30.51
C MET A 52 11.85 12.39 31.09
N ILE A 53 11.47 12.48 32.37
CA ILE A 53 11.17 13.75 33.03
C ILE A 53 12.43 14.62 33.16
N ALA A 54 13.52 14.05 33.67
CA ALA A 54 14.77 14.79 33.88
C ALA A 54 15.36 15.29 32.56
N GLU A 55 15.30 14.45 31.53
CA GLU A 55 15.86 14.74 30.22
C GLU A 55 14.96 15.60 29.35
N ALA A 56 13.64 15.67 29.59
CA ALA A 56 12.74 16.55 28.85
C ALA A 56 12.93 18.04 29.21
N VAL A 57 13.32 18.34 30.45
CA VAL A 57 13.46 19.72 30.96
C VAL A 57 14.46 20.56 30.16
N PRO A 58 15.69 20.08 29.84
CA PRO A 58 16.62 20.81 28.98
C PRO A 58 16.08 21.16 27.58
N TYR A 59 15.10 20.40 27.08
CA TYR A 59 14.44 20.67 25.80
C TYR A 59 13.19 21.55 25.95
N GLY A 60 12.94 22.13 27.13
CA GLY A 60 11.72 22.90 27.39
C GLY A 60 10.44 22.09 27.18
N LEU A 61 10.53 20.75 27.26
CA LEU A 61 9.39 19.86 27.11
C LEU A 61 8.81 19.53 28.48
N VAL A 62 7.48 19.58 28.57
CA VAL A 62 6.73 19.25 29.78
C VAL A 62 5.79 18.09 29.47
N ILE A 63 5.83 17.05 30.29
CA ILE A 63 4.99 15.87 30.11
C ILE A 63 3.57 16.21 30.53
N ASN A 64 2.61 15.95 29.64
CA ASN A 64 1.21 16.19 29.96
C ASN A 64 0.67 15.09 30.88
N MET A 65 0.85 15.30 32.17
CA MET A 65 0.41 14.36 33.21
C MET A 65 -1.09 14.07 33.23
N LYS A 66 -1.94 14.92 32.60
CA LYS A 66 -3.38 14.65 32.47
C LYS A 66 -3.70 13.63 31.37
N LYS A 67 -2.77 13.41 30.44
CA LYS A 67 -2.87 12.44 29.34
C LYS A 67 -2.02 11.19 29.58
N SER A 68 -1.10 11.23 30.54
CA SER A 68 -0.26 10.08 30.89
C SER A 68 -1.06 9.07 31.69
N GLU A 69 -1.02 7.81 31.26
CA GLU A 69 -1.73 6.70 31.89
C GLU A 69 -0.74 5.56 32.15
N LEU A 70 -0.98 4.77 33.20
CA LEU A 70 -0.25 3.55 33.47
C LEU A 70 -1.20 2.38 33.22
N HIS A 71 -0.73 1.38 32.48
CA HIS A 71 -1.51 0.19 32.17
C HIS A 71 -0.73 -1.04 32.61
N ALA A 72 -1.41 -1.99 33.25
CA ALA A 72 -0.82 -3.25 33.71
C ALA A 72 -1.49 -4.43 33.01
N TRP A 73 -0.68 -5.40 32.58
CA TRP A 73 -1.14 -6.62 31.92
C TRP A 73 -0.99 -7.84 32.83
N GLY A 74 -1.92 -8.79 32.72
CA GLY A 74 -1.83 -10.09 33.39
C GLY A 74 -2.22 -10.06 34.87
N ALA A 75 -1.60 -10.95 35.66
CA ALA A 75 -2.02 -11.27 37.03
C ALA A 75 -1.68 -10.20 38.09
N ALA A 76 -1.02 -9.11 37.71
CA ALA A 76 -0.71 -7.99 38.60
C ALA A 76 -1.48 -6.73 38.17
N PRO A 77 -2.81 -6.68 38.36
CA PRO A 77 -3.66 -5.61 37.85
C PRO A 77 -3.45 -4.25 38.55
N GLN A 78 -2.73 -4.26 39.68
CA GLN A 78 -2.49 -3.09 40.52
C GLN A 78 -1.02 -2.70 40.48
N ALA A 79 -0.72 -1.68 39.69
CA ALA A 79 0.57 -1.02 39.64
C ALA A 79 0.37 0.47 39.87
N SER A 80 1.29 1.09 40.59
CA SER A 80 1.31 2.54 40.71
C SER A 80 2.72 3.08 40.72
N ILE A 81 2.89 4.29 40.18
CA ILE A 81 4.16 5.00 40.15
C ILE A 81 3.92 6.39 40.72
N THR A 82 4.71 6.74 41.73
CA THR A 82 4.71 8.08 42.31
C THR A 82 6.05 8.76 42.03
N PHE A 83 6.01 9.99 41.53
CA PHE A 83 7.20 10.75 41.17
C PHE A 83 6.96 12.26 41.28
N LEU A 84 8.05 13.02 41.21
CA LEU A 84 8.04 14.48 41.23
C LEU A 84 8.18 15.00 39.80
N HIS A 85 7.28 15.88 39.38
CA HIS A 85 7.34 16.59 38.09
C HIS A 85 6.87 18.02 38.32
N ASP A 86 7.64 19.02 37.87
CA ASP A 86 7.34 20.44 38.09
C ASP A 86 7.03 20.78 39.56
N GLN A 87 7.88 20.26 40.47
CA GLN A 87 7.76 20.40 41.93
C GLN A 87 6.45 19.83 42.53
N LYS A 88 5.62 19.16 41.74
CA LYS A 88 4.37 18.53 42.16
C LYS A 88 4.53 17.01 42.20
N ARG A 89 3.94 16.40 43.23
CA ARG A 89 3.87 14.94 43.32
C ARG A 89 2.75 14.45 42.42
N HIS A 90 3.10 13.60 41.47
CA HIS A 90 2.16 12.93 40.58
C HIS A 90 2.07 11.44 40.91
N HIS A 91 0.87 10.89 40.72
CA HIS A 91 0.56 9.49 40.93
C HIS A 91 -0.08 8.93 39.65
N LEU A 92 0.55 7.93 39.05
CA LEU A 92 -0.02 7.14 37.96
C LEU A 92 -0.44 5.79 38.52
N SER A 93 -1.65 5.35 38.20
CA SER A 93 -2.23 4.08 38.65
C SER A 93 -2.74 3.30 37.45
N SER A 94 -2.64 1.97 37.50
CA SER A 94 -3.30 1.06 36.54
C SER A 94 -4.79 0.85 36.81
N LEU A 95 -5.33 1.54 37.82
CA LEU A 95 -6.74 1.53 38.16
C LEU A 95 -7.42 2.83 37.70
N ASP A 96 -8.67 2.72 37.28
CA ASP A 96 -9.57 3.84 37.05
C ASP A 96 -10.01 4.50 38.38
N LYS A 97 -10.89 5.49 38.28
CA LYS A 97 -11.36 6.27 39.44
C LYS A 97 -12.23 5.42 40.38
N GLU A 98 -12.81 4.35 39.86
CA GLU A 98 -13.63 3.37 40.55
C GLU A 98 -12.79 2.23 41.17
N GLY A 99 -11.46 2.29 41.02
CA GLY A 99 -10.53 1.28 41.52
C GLY A 99 -10.49 -0.01 40.70
N LYS A 100 -11.03 0.01 39.48
CA LYS A 100 -11.04 -1.13 38.55
C LYS A 100 -9.86 -1.05 37.59
N PRO A 101 -9.26 -2.18 37.18
CA PRO A 101 -8.19 -2.16 36.19
C PRO A 101 -8.68 -1.64 34.85
N TYR A 102 -7.86 -0.83 34.16
CA TYR A 102 -8.16 -0.44 32.79
C TYR A 102 -8.31 -1.67 31.89
N SER A 103 -9.38 -1.71 31.09
CA SER A 103 -9.65 -2.83 30.17
C SER A 103 -8.92 -2.70 28.83
N TYR A 104 -8.50 -1.47 28.48
CA TYR A 104 -7.72 -1.16 27.29
C TYR A 104 -7.05 0.19 27.44
N TYR A 105 -6.04 0.44 26.60
CA TYR A 105 -5.52 1.80 26.34
C TYR A 105 -5.55 2.11 24.85
N LYS A 106 -5.45 3.39 24.52
CA LYS A 106 -5.51 3.88 23.14
C LYS A 106 -4.17 4.49 22.75
N TYR A 107 -3.56 3.97 21.70
CA TYR A 107 -2.33 4.51 21.11
C TYR A 107 -2.51 4.66 19.59
N LEU A 108 -2.24 5.84 19.04
CA LEU A 108 -2.42 6.16 17.61
C LEU A 108 -3.78 5.79 17.02
N GLY A 109 -4.83 5.94 17.84
CA GLY A 109 -6.20 5.64 17.45
C GLY A 109 -6.59 4.16 17.47
N VAL A 110 -5.65 3.29 17.84
CA VAL A 110 -5.79 1.84 18.02
C VAL A 110 -5.95 1.52 19.50
N PHE A 111 -6.75 0.51 19.83
CA PHE A 111 -6.96 0.07 21.20
C PHE A 111 -6.15 -1.18 21.48
N PHE A 112 -5.49 -1.24 22.63
CA PHE A 112 -4.73 -2.40 23.09
C PHE A 112 -5.38 -2.88 24.38
N PHE A 113 -5.85 -4.11 24.37
CA PHE A 113 -6.66 -4.65 25.46
C PHE A 113 -5.77 -5.24 26.54
N THR A 114 -6.20 -5.15 27.80
CA THR A 114 -5.52 -5.83 28.90
C THR A 114 -5.88 -7.31 28.98
N ASP A 115 -7.08 -7.66 28.50
CA ASP A 115 -7.54 -9.01 28.19
C ASP A 115 -7.93 -9.11 26.71
N TYR A 116 -7.25 -9.98 25.97
CA TYR A 116 -7.46 -10.23 24.54
C TYR A 116 -8.57 -11.25 24.25
N SER A 117 -9.45 -11.53 25.22
CA SER A 117 -10.62 -12.37 24.97
C SER A 117 -11.49 -11.80 23.84
N ALA A 118 -11.89 -12.69 22.91
CA ALA A 118 -12.67 -12.29 21.73
C ALA A 118 -13.97 -11.54 22.10
N ASN A 119 -14.54 -11.87 23.26
CA ASN A 119 -15.76 -11.23 23.78
C ASN A 119 -15.55 -9.75 24.12
N ILE A 120 -14.45 -9.41 24.80
CA ILE A 120 -14.15 -8.01 25.18
C ILE A 120 -13.87 -7.18 23.93
N ILE A 121 -13.05 -7.71 23.02
CA ILE A 121 -12.71 -7.00 21.78
C ILE A 121 -13.97 -6.81 20.91
N CYS A 122 -14.80 -7.84 20.79
CA CYS A 122 -16.07 -7.77 20.08
C CYS A 122 -17.01 -6.73 20.70
N ALA A 123 -17.21 -6.75 22.02
CA ALA A 123 -18.06 -5.80 22.74
C ALA A 123 -17.59 -4.35 22.52
N HIS A 124 -16.28 -4.12 22.52
CA HIS A 124 -15.72 -2.81 22.22
C HIS A 124 -16.05 -2.35 20.79
N PHE A 125 -15.84 -3.19 19.78
CA PHE A 125 -16.15 -2.82 18.39
C PHE A 125 -17.65 -2.65 18.15
N LEU A 126 -18.50 -3.43 18.82
CA LEU A 126 -19.95 -3.21 18.81
C LEU A 126 -20.31 -1.84 19.36
N SER A 127 -19.71 -1.43 20.48
CA SER A 127 -19.93 -0.10 21.07
C SER A 127 -19.55 1.02 20.08
N ILE A 128 -18.44 0.86 19.34
CA ILE A 128 -18.05 1.83 18.29
C ILE A 128 -19.09 1.90 17.18
N ILE A 129 -19.57 0.75 16.69
CA ILE A 129 -20.58 0.67 15.63
C ILE A 129 -21.88 1.33 16.10
N ASP A 130 -22.35 0.95 17.29
CA ASP A 130 -23.59 1.45 17.86
C ASP A 130 -23.51 2.96 18.10
N SER A 131 -22.42 3.45 18.70
CA SER A 131 -22.18 4.88 18.92
C SER A 131 -22.14 5.68 17.61
N TYR A 132 -21.51 5.14 16.55
CA TYR A 132 -21.48 5.78 15.24
C TYR A 132 -22.91 5.99 14.70
N PHE A 133 -23.74 4.95 14.69
CA PHE A 133 -25.11 5.06 14.17
C PHE A 133 -26.02 5.89 15.08
N SER A 134 -25.83 5.85 16.41
CA SER A 134 -26.54 6.72 17.35
C SER A 134 -26.16 8.20 17.22
N SER A 135 -24.96 8.50 16.71
CA SER A 135 -24.52 9.88 16.47
C SER A 135 -25.00 10.46 15.14
N LEU A 136 -25.54 9.63 14.25
CA LEU A 136 -26.16 10.13 13.02
C LEU A 136 -27.43 10.90 13.40
N PRO A 137 -27.63 12.12 12.88
CA PRO A 137 -28.88 12.84 13.11
C PRO A 137 -30.07 12.03 12.60
N ASP A 138 -31.28 12.32 13.07
CA ASP A 138 -32.56 11.72 12.62
C ASP A 138 -32.92 12.09 11.16
N MET A 139 -31.92 12.23 10.30
CA MET A 139 -32.06 12.47 8.88
C MET A 139 -32.32 11.14 8.16
N LEU A 140 -33.32 11.16 7.28
CA LEU A 140 -33.56 10.08 6.35
C LEU A 140 -32.46 10.10 5.28
N LEU A 141 -31.44 9.26 5.47
CA LEU A 141 -30.39 9.06 4.48
C LEU A 141 -30.90 8.12 3.40
N SER A 142 -30.68 8.47 2.12
CA SER A 142 -30.89 7.50 1.05
C SER A 142 -29.91 6.33 1.22
N PRO A 143 -30.25 5.12 0.71
CA PRO A 143 -29.34 3.97 0.76
C PRO A 143 -27.92 4.27 0.27
N LYS A 144 -27.78 5.06 -0.80
CA LYS A 144 -26.47 5.42 -1.37
C LYS A 144 -25.68 6.35 -0.45
N GLU A 145 -26.33 7.32 0.20
CA GLU A 145 -25.68 8.23 1.14
C GLU A 145 -25.24 7.51 2.41
N ALA A 146 -26.11 6.65 2.96
CA ALA A 146 -25.79 5.83 4.13
C ALA A 146 -24.58 4.91 3.86
N VAL A 147 -24.58 4.22 2.71
CA VAL A 147 -23.44 3.39 2.29
C VAL A 147 -22.18 4.23 2.10
N ARG A 148 -22.27 5.39 1.46
CA ARG A 148 -21.12 6.30 1.28
C ARG A 148 -20.53 6.74 2.62
N LEU A 149 -21.36 7.11 3.60
CA LEU A 149 -20.91 7.49 4.93
C LEU A 149 -20.22 6.32 5.64
N VAL A 150 -20.83 5.13 5.64
CA VAL A 150 -20.24 3.94 6.24
C VAL A 150 -18.92 3.55 5.57
N ASN A 151 -18.86 3.56 4.24
CA ASN A 151 -17.65 3.26 3.47
C ASN A 151 -16.52 4.26 3.67
N SER A 152 -16.84 5.54 3.88
CA SER A 152 -15.84 6.61 4.01
C SER A 152 -15.39 6.86 5.45
N GLN A 153 -16.21 6.53 6.44
CA GLN A 153 -15.93 6.85 7.84
C GLN A 153 -15.84 5.61 8.73
N LEU A 154 -16.90 4.80 8.80
CA LEU A 154 -16.98 3.69 9.75
C LEU A 154 -16.04 2.54 9.38
N ILE A 155 -16.14 2.03 8.16
CA ILE A 155 -15.36 0.87 7.72
C ILE A 155 -13.85 1.13 7.76
N PRO A 156 -13.31 2.25 7.24
CA PRO A 156 -11.88 2.53 7.34
C PRO A 156 -11.39 2.63 8.78
N LYS A 157 -12.19 3.25 9.66
CA LYS A 157 -11.88 3.38 11.09
C LYS A 157 -11.84 2.03 11.79
N LEU A 158 -12.81 1.15 11.52
CA LEU A 158 -12.84 -0.20 12.07
C LEU A 158 -11.69 -1.04 11.51
N ALA A 159 -11.52 -1.06 10.19
CA ALA A 159 -10.50 -1.87 9.53
C ALA A 159 -9.09 -1.49 10.01
N TYR A 160 -8.76 -0.19 10.09
CA TYR A 160 -7.50 0.29 10.66
C TYR A 160 -7.28 -0.23 12.09
N ARG A 161 -8.29 -0.08 12.96
CA ARG A 161 -8.19 -0.54 14.36
C ARG A 161 -8.12 -2.05 14.49
N MET A 162 -8.77 -2.78 13.59
CA MET A 162 -8.81 -4.25 13.62
C MET A 162 -7.56 -4.88 13.01
N THR A 163 -6.77 -4.16 12.21
CA THR A 163 -5.53 -4.72 11.61
C THR A 163 -4.52 -5.23 12.65
N VAL A 164 -4.54 -4.69 13.87
CA VAL A 164 -3.66 -5.15 14.97
C VAL A 164 -4.24 -6.32 15.77
N HIS A 165 -5.50 -6.70 15.53
CA HIS A 165 -6.19 -7.73 16.29
C HIS A 165 -6.45 -8.96 15.41
N CYS A 166 -6.00 -10.13 15.84
CA CYS A 166 -6.33 -11.42 15.20
C CYS A 166 -7.76 -11.82 15.57
N LEU A 167 -8.77 -11.15 15.00
CA LEU A 167 -10.16 -11.51 15.28
C LEU A 167 -10.59 -12.72 14.46
N PRO A 168 -11.26 -13.72 15.06
CA PRO A 168 -11.86 -14.81 14.31
C PRO A 168 -12.83 -14.29 13.26
N ASN A 169 -12.89 -14.95 12.10
CA ASN A 169 -13.78 -14.57 11.01
C ASN A 169 -15.24 -14.49 11.46
N ASP A 170 -15.69 -15.35 12.37
CA ASP A 170 -17.04 -15.31 12.92
C ASP A 170 -17.33 -14.03 13.70
N THR A 171 -16.34 -13.51 14.44
CA THR A 171 -16.45 -12.23 15.13
C THR A 171 -16.53 -11.08 14.13
N VAL A 172 -15.68 -11.07 13.09
CA VAL A 172 -15.73 -10.05 12.04
C VAL A 172 -17.07 -10.07 11.29
N ASN A 173 -17.57 -11.27 10.97
CA ASN A 173 -18.88 -11.47 10.35
C ASN A 173 -20.02 -11.00 11.24
N PHE A 174 -19.91 -11.18 12.55
CA PHE A 174 -20.89 -10.66 13.52
C PHE A 174 -20.91 -9.12 13.51
N LEU A 175 -19.74 -8.48 13.54
CA LEU A 175 -19.63 -7.01 13.43
C LEU A 175 -20.18 -6.50 12.09
N GLN A 176 -19.87 -7.19 10.98
CA GLN A 176 -20.41 -6.87 9.66
C GLN A 176 -21.95 -6.95 9.63
N LYS A 177 -22.53 -7.98 10.24
CA LYS A 177 -24.00 -8.11 10.39
C LYS A 177 -24.58 -6.97 11.23
N ARG A 178 -23.88 -6.51 12.28
CA ARG A 178 -24.31 -5.35 13.10
C ARG A 178 -24.29 -4.05 12.30
N ILE A 179 -23.26 -3.82 11.47
CA ILE A 179 -23.21 -2.67 10.55
C ILE A 179 -24.40 -2.70 9.59
N TRP A 180 -24.66 -3.86 8.97
CA TRP A 180 -25.79 -4.01 8.06
C TRP A 180 -27.14 -3.79 8.76
N PHE A 181 -27.30 -4.31 9.97
CA PHE A 181 -28.52 -4.12 10.76
C PHE A 181 -28.83 -2.62 10.95
N HIS A 182 -27.85 -1.83 11.40
CA HIS A 182 -28.08 -0.39 11.61
C HIS A 182 -28.21 0.39 10.31
N LEU A 183 -27.39 0.09 9.31
CA LEU A 183 -27.50 0.72 7.99
C LEU A 183 -28.90 0.50 7.41
N SER A 184 -29.41 -0.74 7.45
CA SER A 184 -30.75 -1.06 6.95
C SER A 184 -31.86 -0.35 7.72
N LYS A 185 -31.69 -0.15 9.04
CA LYS A 185 -32.63 0.62 9.86
C LYS A 185 -32.64 2.10 9.45
N VAL A 186 -31.47 2.73 9.32
CA VAL A 186 -31.35 4.16 9.00
C VAL A 186 -31.82 4.47 7.57
N SER A 187 -31.54 3.58 6.61
CA SER A 187 -31.90 3.80 5.21
C SER A 187 -33.17 3.06 4.75
N LYS A 188 -33.95 2.50 5.69
CA LYS A 188 -35.19 1.75 5.42
C LYS A 188 -35.04 0.61 4.39
N LEU A 189 -33.90 -0.08 4.39
CA LEU A 189 -33.66 -1.22 3.50
C LEU A 189 -34.21 -2.53 4.10
N PRO A 190 -34.58 -3.52 3.27
CA PRO A 190 -34.93 -4.86 3.75
C PRO A 190 -33.77 -5.50 4.49
N ARG A 191 -34.03 -6.03 5.70
CA ARG A 191 -33.01 -6.75 6.49
C ARG A 191 -32.43 -7.94 5.73
N ILE A 192 -33.28 -8.63 4.97
CA ILE A 192 -32.94 -9.81 4.17
C ILE A 192 -32.55 -9.35 2.76
N THR A 193 -31.37 -8.71 2.66
CA THR A 193 -30.77 -8.38 1.35
C THR A 193 -29.61 -9.33 1.08
N PRO A 194 -29.55 -10.00 -0.09
CA PRO A 194 -28.49 -10.95 -0.41
C PRO A 194 -27.12 -10.27 -0.45
N ALA A 195 -26.04 -11.01 -0.11
CA ALA A 195 -24.69 -10.47 -0.06
C ALA A 195 -24.26 -9.80 -1.37
N LYS A 196 -24.58 -10.40 -2.52
CA LYS A 196 -24.30 -9.83 -3.86
C LYS A 196 -24.91 -8.44 -4.06
N ALA A 197 -26.13 -8.21 -3.55
CA ALA A 197 -26.78 -6.90 -3.65
C ALA A 197 -26.21 -5.87 -2.64
N ARG A 198 -25.60 -6.33 -1.54
CA ARG A 198 -24.97 -5.45 -0.54
C ARG A 198 -23.58 -5.00 -0.99
N TYR A 199 -22.74 -5.95 -1.39
CA TYR A 199 -21.30 -5.76 -1.54
C TYR A 199 -20.81 -5.72 -2.98
N GLY A 200 -21.69 -6.00 -3.95
CA GLY A 200 -21.31 -6.02 -5.36
C GLY A 200 -20.88 -4.65 -5.91
N PRO A 201 -20.50 -4.59 -7.19
CA PRO A 201 -20.26 -3.33 -7.88
C PRO A 201 -21.55 -2.54 -8.09
N THR A 202 -21.50 -1.22 -7.88
CA THR A 202 -22.67 -0.34 -8.07
C THR A 202 -23.18 -0.33 -9.52
N LYS A 203 -22.29 -0.56 -10.48
CA LYS A 203 -22.62 -0.72 -11.91
C LYS A 203 -23.55 -1.90 -12.18
N ASP A 204 -23.54 -2.91 -11.32
CA ASP A 204 -24.38 -4.11 -11.42
C ASP A 204 -25.68 -3.98 -10.61
N GLY A 205 -26.05 -2.76 -10.21
CA GLY A 205 -27.28 -2.47 -9.45
C GLY A 205 -27.20 -2.75 -7.95
N SER A 206 -26.02 -3.09 -7.42
CA SER A 206 -25.82 -3.31 -5.99
C SER A 206 -25.51 -2.02 -5.22
N LEU A 207 -25.46 -2.10 -3.88
CA LEU A 207 -25.21 -0.96 -3.00
C LEU A 207 -23.73 -0.52 -2.95
N GLY A 208 -22.78 -1.41 -3.22
CA GLY A 208 -21.35 -1.10 -3.12
C GLY A 208 -20.85 -0.88 -1.69
N LEU A 209 -21.50 -1.47 -0.68
CA LEU A 209 -20.99 -1.47 0.69
C LEU A 209 -19.68 -2.25 0.74
N PHE A 210 -18.65 -1.75 1.43
CA PHE A 210 -17.42 -2.51 1.59
C PHE A 210 -17.61 -3.63 2.61
N GLU A 211 -17.01 -4.79 2.31
CA GLU A 211 -16.91 -5.88 3.26
C GLU A 211 -15.74 -5.62 4.22
N LEU A 212 -16.01 -5.67 5.53
CA LEU A 212 -15.02 -5.38 6.57
C LEU A 212 -13.84 -6.35 6.50
N THR A 213 -14.11 -7.65 6.26
CA THR A 213 -13.08 -8.68 6.09
C THR A 213 -12.12 -8.34 4.95
N THR A 214 -12.65 -8.02 3.77
CA THR A 214 -11.85 -7.64 2.59
C THR A 214 -11.02 -6.37 2.87
N ARG A 215 -11.60 -5.40 3.59
CA ARG A 215 -10.90 -4.16 3.95
C ARG A 215 -9.78 -4.36 4.96
N ILE A 216 -9.98 -5.21 5.97
CA ILE A 216 -8.91 -5.60 6.90
C ILE A 216 -7.79 -6.27 6.12
N ALA A 217 -8.11 -7.28 5.31
CA ALA A 217 -7.13 -8.02 4.51
C ALA A 217 -6.32 -7.11 3.58
N THR A 218 -6.98 -6.17 2.89
CA THR A 218 -6.31 -5.21 1.99
C THR A 218 -5.36 -4.29 2.75
N LEU A 219 -5.76 -3.78 3.92
CA LEU A 219 -4.91 -2.93 4.75
C LEU A 219 -3.71 -3.70 5.31
N THR A 220 -3.93 -4.92 5.82
CA THR A 220 -2.87 -5.79 6.30
C THR A 220 -1.87 -6.11 5.19
N LEU A 221 -2.35 -6.42 3.98
CA LEU A 221 -1.48 -6.64 2.81
C LEU A 221 -0.68 -5.39 2.46
N THR A 222 -1.31 -4.22 2.48
CA THR A 222 -0.63 -2.94 2.20
C THR A 222 0.46 -2.65 3.24
N GLN A 223 0.19 -2.91 4.52
CA GLN A 223 1.17 -2.76 5.61
C GLN A 223 2.32 -3.76 5.45
N LEU A 224 2.02 -5.01 5.12
CA LEU A 224 3.01 -6.05 4.82
C LEU A 224 3.89 -5.66 3.64
N GLN A 225 3.32 -5.17 2.55
CA GLN A 225 4.08 -4.69 1.39
C GLN A 225 5.01 -3.54 1.78
N ARG A 226 4.53 -2.56 2.55
CA ARG A 226 5.38 -1.48 3.07
C ARG A 226 6.50 -2.00 3.97
N ALA A 227 6.19 -2.98 4.81
CA ALA A 227 7.16 -3.62 5.69
C ALA A 227 8.22 -4.39 4.89
N LEU A 228 7.82 -5.07 3.82
CA LEU A 228 8.72 -5.81 2.91
C LEU A 228 9.62 -4.87 2.12
N HIS A 229 9.14 -3.68 1.77
CA HIS A 229 9.94 -2.63 1.14
C HIS A 229 10.79 -1.83 2.15
N GLY A 230 10.63 -2.05 3.45
CA GLY A 230 11.39 -1.42 4.54
C GLY A 230 12.30 -2.41 5.27
N GLU A 231 13.33 -1.91 5.96
CA GLU A 231 14.38 -2.70 6.61
C GLU A 231 13.96 -3.36 7.94
N SER A 232 12.78 -3.99 8.03
CA SER A 232 12.43 -4.78 9.24
C SER A 232 11.85 -6.16 8.91
N PRO A 233 12.72 -7.14 8.58
CA PRO A 233 12.33 -8.53 8.37
C PRO A 233 11.59 -9.18 9.56
N SER A 234 11.82 -8.70 10.78
CA SER A 234 11.15 -9.19 11.99
C SER A 234 9.67 -8.80 12.06
N MET A 235 9.32 -7.57 11.63
CA MET A 235 7.94 -7.10 11.53
C MET A 235 7.17 -7.88 10.46
N VAL A 236 7.82 -8.15 9.32
CA VAL A 236 7.29 -8.99 8.25
C VAL A 236 6.98 -10.39 8.77
N ALA A 237 7.93 -11.05 9.45
CA ALA A 237 7.72 -12.39 9.98
C ALA A 237 6.57 -12.45 11.01
N HIS A 238 6.41 -11.43 11.85
CA HIS A 238 5.33 -11.37 12.83
C HIS A 238 3.95 -11.22 12.17
N LEU A 239 3.81 -10.27 11.24
CA LEU A 239 2.56 -10.03 10.50
C LEU A 239 2.18 -11.23 9.64
N LEU A 240 3.16 -11.95 9.08
CA LEU A 240 2.92 -13.18 8.31
C LEU A 240 2.44 -14.34 9.18
N ARG A 241 3.00 -14.52 10.39
CA ARG A 241 2.47 -15.49 11.36
C ARG A 241 1.02 -15.17 11.72
N GLN A 242 0.72 -13.89 11.92
CA GLN A 242 -0.61 -13.40 12.26
C GLN A 242 -1.64 -13.66 11.16
N ALA A 243 -1.24 -13.47 9.89
CA ALA A 243 -2.12 -13.61 8.74
C ALA A 243 -2.37 -15.07 8.33
N LEU A 244 -1.44 -15.98 8.62
CA LEU A 244 -1.49 -17.38 8.15
C LEU A 244 -1.74 -18.42 9.24
N ASP A 245 -1.70 -18.04 10.52
CA ASP A 245 -1.86 -18.96 11.66
C ASP A 245 -0.86 -20.15 11.62
N LEU A 246 0.35 -19.91 11.10
CA LEU A 246 1.40 -20.93 10.90
C LEU A 246 2.50 -20.87 11.97
N PRO A 247 3.01 -22.03 12.45
CA PRO A 247 4.19 -22.09 13.31
C PRO A 247 5.45 -21.89 12.45
N ILE A 248 6.01 -20.67 12.43
CA ILE A 248 7.24 -20.36 11.67
C ILE A 248 8.44 -20.32 12.64
N PRO A 249 9.48 -21.17 12.51
CA PRO A 249 10.67 -21.14 13.37
C PRO A 249 11.49 -19.85 13.18
N THR A 250 12.14 -19.38 14.24
CA THR A 250 12.93 -18.12 14.28
C THR A 250 14.25 -18.16 13.50
N THR A 251 14.70 -19.32 13.03
CA THR A 251 16.05 -19.51 12.47
C THR A 251 16.12 -19.69 10.95
N ALA A 252 15.01 -19.53 10.21
CA ALA A 252 14.99 -19.71 8.75
C ALA A 252 14.61 -18.41 8.02
N SER A 253 15.59 -17.52 7.82
CA SER A 253 15.44 -16.25 7.08
C SER A 253 15.15 -16.42 5.58
N THR A 254 15.00 -17.66 5.09
CA THR A 254 14.80 -17.99 3.66
C THR A 254 13.53 -18.80 3.37
N TYR A 255 12.67 -19.04 4.37
CA TYR A 255 11.38 -19.71 4.16
C TYR A 255 10.20 -18.75 4.39
N SER A 256 9.31 -18.67 3.40
CA SER A 256 7.89 -18.31 3.49
C SER A 256 7.37 -16.94 3.00
N ILE A 257 8.19 -15.92 2.67
CA ILE A 257 7.65 -14.68 2.05
C ILE A 257 6.92 -15.00 0.72
N ALA A 258 7.47 -15.93 -0.08
CA ALA A 258 6.86 -16.44 -1.31
C ALA A 258 5.57 -17.24 -1.08
N ARG A 259 5.42 -17.90 0.09
CA ARG A 259 4.23 -18.71 0.42
C ARG A 259 3.08 -17.85 0.96
N CYS A 260 3.42 -16.74 1.61
CA CYS A 260 2.45 -15.73 2.04
C CYS A 260 1.86 -14.94 0.87
N TYR A 261 2.65 -14.72 -0.18
CA TYR A 261 2.18 -14.12 -1.43
C TYR A 261 1.18 -15.03 -2.16
N VAL A 262 1.47 -16.35 -2.21
CA VAL A 262 0.60 -17.35 -2.85
C VAL A 262 -0.72 -17.51 -2.11
N HIS A 263 -0.73 -17.61 -0.77
CA HIS A 263 -1.99 -17.74 -0.02
C HIS A 263 -2.83 -16.44 0.05
N ALA A 264 -2.20 -15.26 0.06
CA ALA A 264 -2.93 -13.99 -0.03
C ALA A 264 -3.53 -13.76 -1.42
N ALA A 265 -2.85 -14.21 -2.48
CA ALA A 265 -3.36 -14.22 -3.84
C ALA A 265 -4.51 -15.24 -4.01
N GLU A 266 -4.39 -16.46 -3.46
CA GLU A 266 -5.43 -17.49 -3.49
C GLU A 266 -6.70 -17.06 -2.73
N ALA A 267 -6.57 -16.35 -1.61
CA ALA A 267 -7.71 -15.83 -0.85
C ALA A 267 -8.47 -14.70 -1.60
N LEU A 268 -7.76 -13.91 -2.42
CA LEU A 268 -8.36 -12.92 -3.32
C LEU A 268 -9.04 -13.59 -4.54
N ASP A 269 -8.48 -14.71 -5.02
CA ASP A 269 -9.01 -15.47 -6.16
C ASP A 269 -10.31 -16.25 -5.81
N CYS A 270 -10.44 -16.70 -4.56
CA CYS A 270 -11.68 -17.35 -4.06
C CYS A 270 -12.92 -16.43 -3.99
N GLN A 271 -12.76 -15.09 -4.03
CA GLN A 271 -13.90 -14.17 -4.12
C GLN A 271 -14.32 -13.84 -5.57
N VAL A 272 -13.45 -14.06 -6.55
CA VAL A 272 -13.74 -13.77 -7.97
C VAL A 272 -14.36 -14.97 -8.66
N TYR A 273 -14.00 -16.19 -8.27
CA TYR A 273 -14.64 -17.41 -8.76
C TYR A 273 -15.31 -18.16 -7.62
N GLY A 274 -16.63 -18.03 -7.52
CA GLY A 274 -17.41 -19.01 -6.80
C GLY A 274 -17.32 -20.34 -7.55
N LEU A 275 -16.39 -21.21 -7.16
CA LEU A 275 -16.41 -22.66 -7.41
C LEU A 275 -15.33 -23.35 -6.56
N SER A 276 -15.74 -24.44 -5.93
CA SER A 276 -14.92 -25.30 -5.08
C SER A 276 -13.94 -26.16 -5.88
N LYS A 277 -12.70 -26.29 -5.37
CA LYS A 277 -11.96 -27.56 -5.12
C LYS A 277 -10.46 -27.26 -4.96
N GLN A 278 -9.90 -27.64 -3.81
CA GLN A 278 -8.46 -27.72 -3.56
C GLN A 278 -7.81 -28.84 -4.39
N PRO A 279 -6.53 -28.68 -4.76
CA PRO A 279 -5.61 -29.81 -4.78
C PRO A 279 -4.41 -29.59 -3.83
N ARG A 280 -4.09 -30.64 -3.07
CA ARG A 280 -2.85 -30.81 -2.29
C ARG A 280 -1.63 -30.88 -3.22
N ILE A 281 -0.51 -30.28 -2.84
CA ILE A 281 0.81 -30.66 -3.37
C ILE A 281 1.85 -30.71 -2.24
N ASP A 282 2.22 -31.95 -1.89
CA ASP A 282 3.53 -32.30 -1.36
C ASP A 282 4.53 -32.34 -2.52
N ARG A 283 5.63 -31.59 -2.44
CA ARG A 283 6.99 -31.98 -2.88
C ARG A 283 7.99 -30.85 -2.71
N PHE A 284 9.15 -31.23 -2.16
CA PHE A 284 10.28 -30.38 -1.80
C PHE A 284 10.99 -29.75 -3.02
N VAL A 285 11.45 -28.50 -2.88
CA VAL A 285 12.37 -27.83 -3.82
C VAL A 285 13.61 -27.34 -3.07
N ARG A 286 14.79 -27.76 -3.52
CA ARG A 286 16.11 -27.30 -3.06
C ARG A 286 16.58 -26.16 -3.97
N VAL A 287 16.98 -25.03 -3.39
CA VAL A 287 17.74 -23.98 -4.09
C VAL A 287 19.21 -24.43 -4.14
N ARG A 288 19.76 -24.69 -5.32
CA ARG A 288 21.22 -24.78 -5.52
C ARG A 288 21.75 -23.41 -5.94
N ARG A 289 22.81 -22.95 -5.26
CA ARG A 289 23.76 -21.99 -5.81
C ARG A 289 24.89 -22.80 -6.43
N ASP A 290 24.94 -22.85 -7.76
CA ASP A 290 26.18 -23.23 -8.44
C ASP A 290 26.89 -21.94 -8.87
N PRO A 291 28.20 -21.79 -8.62
CA PRO A 291 28.99 -20.69 -9.16
C PRO A 291 29.16 -20.88 -10.68
N ALA A 292 28.89 -19.83 -11.45
CA ALA A 292 29.03 -19.87 -12.90
C ALA A 292 30.49 -20.20 -13.31
N PRO A 293 30.72 -21.07 -14.31
CA PRO A 293 32.03 -21.23 -14.91
C PRO A 293 32.38 -19.96 -15.70
N ALA A 294 33.63 -19.54 -15.61
CA ALA A 294 34.16 -18.39 -16.34
C ALA A 294 34.03 -18.63 -17.86
N LEU A 295 33.22 -17.80 -18.52
CA LEU A 295 33.19 -17.65 -19.98
C LEU A 295 33.84 -16.30 -20.36
N PRO A 296 34.42 -16.19 -21.56
CA PRO A 296 35.40 -15.16 -21.90
C PRO A 296 34.78 -13.78 -21.94
N THR A 297 35.53 -12.82 -21.39
CA THR A 297 35.34 -11.39 -21.50
C THR A 297 35.39 -10.96 -22.96
N ASP A 298 34.25 -10.79 -23.61
CA ASP A 298 34.11 -9.87 -24.74
C ASP A 298 32.70 -9.28 -24.82
N HIS A 299 32.64 -7.95 -24.71
CA HIS A 299 31.55 -7.04 -25.06
C HIS A 299 30.16 -7.20 -24.39
N LEU A 300 30.06 -6.88 -23.09
CA LEU A 300 28.82 -6.35 -22.51
C LEU A 300 29.10 -5.04 -21.78
N THR A 301 29.08 -3.93 -22.52
CA THR A 301 29.04 -2.59 -21.94
C THR A 301 27.78 -2.44 -21.10
N HIS A 302 27.94 -2.09 -19.82
CA HIS A 302 26.91 -1.55 -18.95
C HIS A 302 26.08 -0.47 -19.68
N ARG A 303 24.93 -0.84 -20.25
CA ARG A 303 23.95 0.13 -20.76
C ARG A 303 23.02 0.52 -19.63
N SER A 304 23.15 1.77 -19.21
CA SER A 304 22.22 2.55 -18.40
C SER A 304 20.78 2.02 -18.46
N VAL A 305 20.30 1.46 -17.36
CA VAL A 305 18.86 1.27 -17.16
C VAL A 305 18.25 2.67 -17.24
N GLU A 306 17.38 2.91 -18.23
CA GLU A 306 16.63 4.18 -18.33
C GLU A 306 16.09 4.57 -16.95
N ALA A 307 16.31 5.82 -16.53
CA ALA A 307 15.99 6.27 -15.19
C ALA A 307 14.52 5.96 -14.83
N GLY A 308 14.31 5.16 -13.79
CA GLY A 308 12.99 4.78 -13.30
C GLY A 308 12.37 3.52 -13.92
N VAL A 309 13.07 2.78 -14.80
CA VAL A 309 12.64 1.43 -15.22
C VAL A 309 13.19 0.39 -14.25
N GLN A 310 12.31 -0.44 -13.67
CA GLN A 310 12.69 -1.59 -12.86
C GLN A 310 12.74 -2.83 -13.76
N ALA A 311 13.74 -3.68 -13.59
CA ALA A 311 13.92 -4.93 -14.33
C ALA A 311 13.99 -6.11 -13.37
N PHE A 312 13.27 -7.18 -13.68
CA PHE A 312 13.24 -8.42 -12.93
C PHE A 312 13.45 -9.60 -13.87
N SER A 313 14.17 -10.63 -13.41
CA SER A 313 14.37 -11.88 -14.14
C SER A 313 13.87 -13.03 -13.28
N TYR A 314 12.97 -13.82 -13.83
CA TYR A 314 12.40 -15.00 -13.18
C TYR A 314 12.89 -16.24 -13.89
N SER A 315 13.27 -17.27 -13.12
CA SER A 315 13.63 -18.60 -13.64
C SER A 315 12.43 -19.43 -14.09
N VAL A 316 11.22 -18.88 -13.96
CA VAL A 316 9.96 -19.51 -14.33
C VAL A 316 9.21 -18.56 -15.26
N SER A 317 8.79 -19.08 -16.39
CA SER A 317 7.97 -18.41 -17.38
C SER A 317 6.49 -18.54 -17.00
N PRO A 318 5.66 -17.50 -17.22
CA PRO A 318 4.22 -17.64 -17.08
C PRO A 318 3.71 -18.76 -17.98
N HIS A 319 2.77 -19.57 -17.47
CA HIS A 319 2.21 -20.66 -18.26
C HIS A 319 1.56 -20.10 -19.54
N GLU A 320 2.01 -20.58 -20.69
CA GLU A 320 1.46 -20.12 -21.96
C GLU A 320 0.00 -20.54 -22.09
N PRO A 321 -0.88 -19.61 -22.50
CA PRO A 321 -2.27 -19.96 -22.73
C PRO A 321 -2.35 -20.93 -23.91
N ARG A 322 -3.16 -21.98 -23.77
CA ARG A 322 -3.35 -22.93 -24.88
C ARG A 322 -4.19 -22.27 -25.96
N TYR A 323 -4.03 -22.73 -27.20
CA TYR A 323 -4.85 -22.26 -28.32
C TYR A 323 -6.35 -22.29 -28.02
N GLY A 324 -6.83 -23.39 -27.42
CA GLY A 324 -8.23 -23.54 -27.02
C GLY A 324 -8.68 -22.50 -25.99
N ASP A 325 -7.81 -22.10 -25.05
CA ASP A 325 -8.13 -21.10 -24.03
C ASP A 325 -8.29 -19.71 -24.65
N LEU A 326 -7.38 -19.33 -25.56
CA LEU A 326 -7.47 -18.07 -26.29
C LEU A 326 -8.74 -18.00 -27.14
N VAL A 327 -9.05 -19.07 -27.87
CA VAL A 327 -10.28 -19.16 -28.68
C VAL A 327 -11.53 -19.09 -27.81
N LEU A 328 -11.56 -19.79 -26.68
CA LEU A 328 -12.68 -19.77 -25.73
C LEU A 328 -12.97 -18.34 -25.23
N HIS A 329 -11.93 -17.52 -25.05
CA HIS A 329 -12.05 -16.12 -24.63
C HIS A 329 -12.20 -15.12 -25.78
N GLY A 330 -12.38 -15.58 -27.03
CA GLY A 330 -12.60 -14.75 -28.22
C GLY A 330 -11.32 -14.09 -28.77
N CYS A 331 -10.14 -14.58 -28.39
CA CYS A 331 -8.84 -14.05 -28.77
C CYS A 331 -8.25 -14.80 -29.98
N HIS A 332 -9.04 -15.02 -31.03
CA HIS A 332 -8.68 -15.85 -32.19
C HIS A 332 -7.37 -15.41 -32.86
N LEU A 333 -7.21 -14.11 -33.13
CA LEU A 333 -6.00 -13.56 -33.75
C LEU A 333 -4.75 -13.82 -32.90
N ALA A 334 -4.84 -13.70 -31.58
CA ALA A 334 -3.73 -14.01 -30.68
C ALA A 334 -3.39 -15.51 -30.73
N ALA A 335 -4.41 -16.37 -30.77
CA ALA A 335 -4.25 -17.82 -30.87
C ALA A 335 -3.55 -18.22 -32.18
N ASP A 336 -3.98 -17.64 -33.32
CA ASP A 336 -3.39 -17.87 -34.63
C ASP A 336 -1.93 -17.39 -34.67
N LEU A 337 -1.64 -16.16 -34.22
CA LEU A 337 -0.27 -15.65 -34.20
C LEU A 337 0.69 -16.49 -33.36
N LEU A 338 0.25 -16.94 -32.17
CA LEU A 338 1.09 -17.77 -31.29
C LEU A 338 1.32 -19.16 -31.88
N ARG A 339 0.35 -19.72 -32.60
CA ARG A 339 0.49 -20.99 -33.32
C ARG A 339 1.41 -20.86 -34.53
N ASP A 340 1.24 -19.79 -35.31
CA ASP A 340 1.92 -19.62 -36.60
C ASP A 340 3.37 -19.10 -36.42
N HIS A 341 3.70 -18.57 -35.23
CA HIS A 341 5.03 -18.07 -34.87
C HIS A 341 5.49 -18.57 -33.49
N PRO A 342 5.71 -19.89 -33.32
CA PRO A 342 6.09 -20.47 -32.03
C PRO A 342 7.49 -20.04 -31.56
N ASP A 343 8.33 -19.55 -32.49
CA ASP A 343 9.68 -19.04 -32.27
C ASP A 343 9.74 -17.56 -31.89
N ALA A 344 8.59 -16.85 -31.89
CA ALA A 344 8.57 -15.43 -31.58
C ALA A 344 8.63 -15.15 -30.08
N TRP A 345 9.35 -14.08 -29.72
CA TRP A 345 9.27 -13.50 -28.38
C TRP A 345 7.87 -13.00 -28.10
N ARG A 346 7.38 -13.22 -26.89
CA ARG A 346 6.05 -12.81 -26.47
C ARG A 346 6.17 -11.67 -25.47
N ALA A 347 5.44 -10.59 -25.69
CA ALA A 347 5.40 -9.44 -24.81
C ALA A 347 3.98 -9.21 -24.33
N TYR A 348 3.71 -9.52 -23.07
CA TYR A 348 2.45 -9.16 -22.42
C TYR A 348 2.60 -7.77 -21.82
N THR A 349 1.71 -6.84 -22.18
CA THR A 349 1.80 -5.44 -21.76
C THR A 349 0.55 -5.02 -20.99
N ASP A 350 0.73 -4.25 -19.92
CA ASP A 350 -0.36 -3.65 -19.16
C ASP A 350 0.01 -2.24 -18.65
N GLY A 351 -1.00 -1.39 -18.55
CA GLY A 351 -0.97 -0.04 -18.01
C GLY A 351 -2.03 0.16 -16.94
N SER A 352 -1.60 0.32 -15.68
CA SER A 352 -2.49 0.43 -14.53
C SER A 352 -2.61 1.85 -13.99
N GLY A 353 -3.85 2.30 -13.76
CA GLY A 353 -4.18 3.63 -13.21
C GLY A 353 -4.82 3.56 -11.84
N LEU A 354 -4.04 3.26 -10.81
CA LEU A 354 -4.53 3.07 -9.43
C LEU A 354 -4.75 4.39 -8.66
N HIS A 355 -4.02 5.45 -9.00
CA HIS A 355 -4.11 6.74 -8.33
C HIS A 355 -4.01 7.89 -9.34
N ILE A 356 -4.73 8.99 -9.06
CA ILE A 356 -4.61 10.23 -9.82
C ILE A 356 -3.13 10.65 -9.84
N HIS A 357 -2.58 10.90 -11.03
CA HIS A 357 -1.17 11.22 -11.31
C HIS A 357 -0.13 10.09 -11.15
N ASN A 358 -0.55 8.85 -10.81
CA ASN A 358 0.35 7.73 -10.59
C ASN A 358 -0.13 6.48 -11.32
N ASN A 359 0.35 6.33 -12.55
CA ASN A 359 0.13 5.13 -13.32
C ASN A 359 1.42 4.31 -13.37
N GLY A 360 1.29 3.03 -13.65
CA GLY A 360 2.42 2.15 -13.90
C GLY A 360 2.21 1.41 -15.20
N ALA A 361 3.29 1.21 -15.92
CA ALA A 361 3.36 0.44 -17.15
C ALA A 361 4.26 -0.77 -16.89
N ALA A 362 3.90 -1.94 -17.40
CA ALA A 362 4.78 -3.09 -17.34
C ALA A 362 4.71 -3.95 -18.60
N VAL A 363 5.81 -4.65 -18.86
CA VAL A 363 5.90 -5.68 -19.88
C VAL A 363 6.54 -6.94 -19.29
N VAL A 364 5.95 -8.08 -19.62
CA VAL A 364 6.51 -9.41 -19.36
C VAL A 364 6.96 -9.98 -20.70
N LEU A 365 8.27 -10.13 -20.87
CA LEU A 365 8.90 -10.73 -22.04
C LEU A 365 9.18 -12.20 -21.77
N VAL A 366 8.70 -13.05 -22.67
CA VAL A 366 8.92 -14.50 -22.66
C VAL A 366 9.68 -14.87 -23.92
N ASP A 367 10.82 -15.52 -23.73
CA ASP A 367 11.59 -16.14 -24.80
C ASP A 367 11.08 -17.59 -24.97
N PRO A 368 10.62 -18.01 -26.16
CA PRO A 368 10.17 -19.38 -26.37
C PRO A 368 11.26 -20.43 -26.15
N SER A 369 12.54 -20.04 -26.19
CA SER A 369 13.68 -20.93 -26.00
C SER A 369 14.21 -20.99 -24.56
N ASP A 370 13.79 -20.09 -23.68
CA ASP A 370 14.22 -20.00 -22.28
C ASP A 370 13.01 -20.24 -21.35
N PRO A 371 13.09 -21.17 -20.37
CA PRO A 371 12.03 -21.35 -19.39
C PRO A 371 11.81 -20.14 -18.46
N GLY A 372 12.61 -19.07 -18.53
CA GLY A 372 12.44 -17.86 -17.74
C GLY A 372 11.59 -16.75 -18.39
N ALA A 373 11.28 -15.72 -17.59
CA ALA A 373 10.63 -14.50 -18.05
C ALA A 373 11.36 -13.25 -17.55
N ARG A 374 11.41 -12.22 -18.40
CA ARG A 374 12.01 -10.92 -18.09
C ARG A 374 10.93 -9.87 -17.97
N VAL A 375 10.84 -9.23 -16.82
CA VAL A 375 9.81 -8.24 -16.53
C VAL A 375 10.44 -6.86 -16.46
N PHE A 376 9.81 -5.89 -17.12
CA PHE A 376 10.19 -4.49 -17.02
C PHE A 376 8.99 -3.67 -16.62
N SER A 377 9.15 -2.76 -15.66
CA SER A 377 8.06 -1.89 -15.23
C SER A 377 8.54 -0.45 -15.04
N HIS A 378 7.63 0.51 -15.25
CA HIS A 378 7.94 1.93 -15.25
C HIS A 378 6.77 2.74 -14.72
N ARG A 379 7.05 3.69 -13.81
CA ARG A 379 6.03 4.60 -13.28
C ARG A 379 5.81 5.77 -14.23
N ILE A 380 4.56 6.03 -14.58
CA ILE A 380 4.12 7.08 -15.52
C ILE A 380 3.35 8.17 -14.77
N ARG A 381 3.74 9.43 -14.98
CA ARG A 381 3.10 10.62 -14.38
C ARG A 381 2.02 11.20 -15.30
N GLU A 382 1.08 10.36 -15.69
CA GLU A 382 -0.09 10.79 -16.46
C GLU A 382 -1.36 10.34 -15.73
N ASP A 383 -2.52 10.85 -16.15
CA ASP A 383 -3.77 10.72 -15.37
C ASP A 383 -4.69 9.60 -15.86
N SER A 384 -4.27 8.84 -16.87
CA SER A 384 -5.06 7.76 -17.46
C SER A 384 -4.23 6.50 -17.73
N SER A 385 -4.87 5.32 -17.69
CA SER A 385 -4.21 4.04 -18.01
C SER A 385 -3.70 3.98 -19.45
N TYR A 386 -4.35 4.68 -20.37
CA TYR A 386 -4.01 4.70 -21.80
C TYR A 386 -2.55 5.07 -22.13
N PRO A 387 -1.96 6.18 -21.64
CA PRO A 387 -0.54 6.46 -21.82
C PRO A 387 0.37 5.44 -21.13
N ALA A 388 -0.06 4.85 -20.01
CA ALA A 388 0.70 3.77 -19.38
C ALA A 388 0.76 2.53 -20.28
N GLU A 389 -0.33 2.19 -20.97
CA GLU A 389 -0.34 1.14 -22.00
C GLU A 389 0.61 1.45 -23.16
N LEU A 390 0.61 2.69 -23.67
CA LEU A 390 1.56 3.12 -24.70
C LEU A 390 3.02 2.99 -24.23
N HIS A 391 3.29 3.31 -22.96
CA HIS A 391 4.60 3.11 -22.36
C HIS A 391 4.98 1.63 -22.22
N ALA A 392 4.02 0.75 -21.90
CA ALA A 392 4.24 -0.70 -21.84
C ALA A 392 4.61 -1.26 -23.22
N ILE A 393 3.92 -0.83 -24.28
CA ILE A 393 4.27 -1.15 -25.68
C ILE A 393 5.66 -0.64 -26.04
N LEU A 394 6.01 0.60 -25.64
CA LEU A 394 7.36 1.12 -25.87
C LEU A 394 8.43 0.27 -25.17
N LEU A 395 8.18 -0.16 -23.93
CA LEU A 395 9.08 -1.05 -23.20
C LEU A 395 9.23 -2.39 -23.94
N ALA A 396 8.14 -2.99 -24.43
CA ALA A 396 8.19 -4.21 -25.22
C ALA A 396 9.11 -4.07 -26.44
N LEU A 397 8.92 -3.01 -27.23
CA LEU A 397 9.71 -2.76 -28.43
C LEU A 397 11.20 -2.49 -28.14
N ARG A 398 11.51 -1.80 -27.04
CA ARG A 398 12.89 -1.47 -26.66
C ARG A 398 13.65 -2.64 -26.04
N ARG A 399 12.96 -3.55 -25.35
CA ARG A 399 13.59 -4.59 -24.52
C ARG A 399 13.62 -5.96 -25.20
N ALA A 400 12.71 -6.23 -26.14
CA ALA A 400 12.78 -7.43 -26.97
C ALA A 400 14.00 -7.37 -27.92
N PRO A 401 14.67 -8.51 -28.20
CA PRO A 401 15.75 -8.56 -29.18
C PRO A 401 15.30 -8.05 -30.55
N ARG A 402 16.12 -7.24 -31.22
CA ARG A 402 15.77 -6.56 -32.48
C ARG A 402 15.68 -7.49 -33.69
N HIS A 403 16.48 -8.55 -33.69
CA HIS A 403 16.60 -9.54 -34.76
C HIS A 403 15.67 -10.75 -34.57
N GLN A 404 14.91 -10.80 -33.48
CA GLN A 404 13.93 -11.86 -33.21
C GLN A 404 12.52 -11.37 -33.45
N LYS A 405 11.64 -12.23 -34.00
CA LYS A 405 10.21 -11.92 -34.14
C LYS A 405 9.60 -11.60 -32.78
N LEU A 406 8.68 -10.65 -32.75
CA LEU A 406 8.00 -10.21 -31.52
C LEU A 406 6.48 -10.25 -31.71
N ILE A 407 5.76 -10.78 -30.74
CA ILE A 407 4.30 -10.70 -30.63
C ILE A 407 3.97 -9.88 -29.39
N ILE A 408 3.30 -8.74 -29.57
CA ILE A 408 2.80 -7.90 -28.48
C ILE A 408 1.34 -8.27 -28.19
N LEU A 409 1.06 -8.66 -26.95
CA LEU A 409 -0.26 -9.04 -26.45
C LEU A 409 -0.69 -8.00 -25.41
N SER A 410 -1.78 -7.30 -25.68
CA SER A 410 -2.34 -6.25 -24.81
C SER A 410 -3.86 -6.38 -24.76
N ASP A 411 -4.47 -6.03 -23.62
CA ASP A 411 -5.92 -5.89 -23.50
C ASP A 411 -6.42 -4.46 -23.81
N CYS A 412 -5.51 -3.54 -24.12
CA CYS A 412 -5.84 -2.18 -24.51
C CYS A 412 -5.99 -2.05 -26.03
N SER A 413 -7.20 -2.33 -26.54
CA SER A 413 -7.55 -2.18 -27.97
C SER A 413 -7.17 -0.80 -28.55
N ALA A 414 -7.35 0.28 -27.77
CA ALA A 414 -7.03 1.64 -28.23
C ALA A 414 -5.52 1.86 -28.42
N ALA A 415 -4.68 1.23 -27.60
CA ALA A 415 -3.23 1.32 -27.73
C ALA A 415 -2.75 0.51 -28.95
N LEU A 416 -3.32 -0.68 -29.15
CA LEU A 416 -3.05 -1.53 -30.32
C LEU A 416 -3.48 -0.86 -31.65
N GLN A 417 -4.61 -0.16 -31.68
CA GLN A 417 -5.03 0.60 -32.86
C GLN A 417 -4.03 1.71 -33.22
N LYS A 418 -3.40 2.36 -32.24
CA LYS A 418 -2.33 3.32 -32.52
C LYS A 418 -1.06 2.64 -33.02
N LEU A 419 -0.70 1.48 -32.46
CA LEU A 419 0.42 0.70 -32.97
C LEU A 419 0.19 0.28 -34.43
N ASP A 420 -1.01 -0.22 -34.77
CA ASP A 420 -1.42 -0.51 -36.16
C ASP A 420 -1.26 0.71 -37.08
N SER A 421 -1.74 1.87 -36.64
CA SER A 421 -1.61 3.12 -37.39
C SER A 421 -0.14 3.52 -37.62
N ILE A 422 0.74 3.25 -36.65
CA ILE A 422 2.19 3.49 -36.77
C ILE A 422 2.79 2.53 -37.80
N ILE A 423 2.44 1.25 -37.73
CA ILE A 423 2.93 0.19 -38.63
C ILE A 423 2.51 0.48 -40.08
N LYS A 424 1.26 0.88 -40.30
CA LYS A 424 0.73 1.25 -41.62
C LYS A 424 1.23 2.62 -42.13
N GLY A 425 1.95 3.38 -41.32
CA GLY A 425 2.44 4.71 -41.68
C GLY A 425 1.37 5.80 -41.73
N VAL A 426 0.16 5.54 -41.21
CA VAL A 426 -0.99 6.47 -41.25
C VAL A 426 -1.19 7.26 -39.94
N CYS A 427 -0.34 7.03 -38.93
CA CYS A 427 -0.47 7.70 -37.63
C CYS A 427 -0.18 9.22 -37.74
N ALA A 428 -1.17 10.05 -37.40
CA ALA A 428 -1.01 11.50 -37.29
C ALA A 428 -0.49 11.89 -35.89
N TYR A 429 0.67 12.55 -35.83
CA TYR A 429 1.34 12.91 -34.57
C TYR A 429 1.05 14.35 -34.10
N TYR A 430 0.82 15.31 -35.00
CA TYR A 430 0.92 16.73 -34.67
C TYR A 430 -0.18 17.28 -33.75
N SER A 431 -1.32 16.61 -33.65
CA SER A 431 -2.49 17.04 -32.84
C SER A 431 -2.82 16.11 -31.67
N HIS A 432 -2.04 15.05 -31.44
CA HIS A 432 -2.37 14.06 -30.42
C HIS A 432 -1.76 14.42 -29.05
N THR A 433 -2.56 14.34 -27.99
CA THR A 433 -2.13 14.57 -26.59
C THR A 433 -0.89 13.74 -26.22
N HIS A 434 -0.79 12.53 -26.77
CA HIS A 434 0.30 11.58 -26.53
C HIS A 434 1.33 11.50 -27.68
N SER A 435 1.49 12.57 -28.45
CA SER A 435 2.38 12.59 -29.64
C SER A 435 3.84 12.22 -29.35
N SER A 436 4.36 12.61 -28.18
CA SER A 436 5.73 12.31 -27.76
C SER A 436 5.97 10.80 -27.64
N ILE A 437 5.13 10.08 -26.89
CA ILE A 437 5.27 8.63 -26.70
C ILE A 437 5.02 7.87 -28.01
N LEU A 438 4.06 8.30 -28.83
CA LEU A 438 3.79 7.69 -30.14
C LEU A 438 5.00 7.81 -31.10
N ARG A 439 5.70 8.96 -31.11
CA ARG A 439 6.94 9.12 -31.88
C ARG A 439 8.05 8.21 -31.37
N GLN A 440 8.14 8.02 -30.05
CA GLN A 440 9.10 7.09 -29.46
C GLN A 440 8.80 5.64 -29.82
N ILE A 441 7.52 5.24 -29.84
CA ILE A 441 7.07 3.91 -30.30
C ILE A 441 7.44 3.73 -31.77
N ARG A 442 7.12 4.70 -32.65
CA ARG A 442 7.53 4.65 -34.07
C ARG A 442 9.03 4.46 -34.22
N LYS A 443 9.83 5.25 -33.50
CA LYS A 443 11.30 5.14 -33.56
C LYS A 443 11.77 3.77 -33.08
N ALA A 444 11.22 3.24 -32.00
CA ALA A 444 11.58 1.92 -31.49
C ALA A 444 11.18 0.80 -32.46
N TYR A 445 10.00 0.89 -33.08
CA TYR A 445 9.52 -0.05 -34.09
C TYR A 445 10.42 -0.06 -35.33
N LEU A 446 10.76 1.12 -35.89
CA LEU A 446 11.63 1.23 -37.07
C LEU A 446 13.07 0.75 -36.84
N LEU A 447 13.50 0.62 -35.58
CA LEU A 447 14.83 0.09 -35.23
C LEU A 447 14.85 -1.44 -35.13
N ARG A 448 13.72 -2.12 -35.31
CA ARG A 448 13.66 -3.58 -35.29
C ARG A 448 13.93 -4.14 -36.68
N GLU A 449 14.71 -5.20 -36.72
CA GLU A 449 15.10 -5.89 -37.96
C GLU A 449 14.12 -7.01 -38.28
N ALA A 450 13.62 -7.69 -37.24
CA ALA A 450 12.63 -8.74 -37.38
C ALA A 450 11.18 -8.23 -37.20
N PRO A 451 10.20 -8.91 -37.83
CA PRO A 451 8.79 -8.53 -37.76
C PRO A 451 8.26 -8.37 -36.33
N THR A 452 7.26 -7.51 -36.19
CA THR A 452 6.47 -7.36 -34.97
C THR A 452 5.01 -7.51 -35.29
N HIS A 453 4.40 -8.50 -34.67
CA HIS A 453 2.98 -8.76 -34.70
C HIS A 453 2.36 -8.28 -33.39
N TYR A 454 1.06 -8.07 -33.39
CA TYR A 454 0.33 -7.73 -32.18
C TYR A 454 -1.08 -8.30 -32.25
N ALA A 455 -1.63 -8.63 -31.09
CA ALA A 455 -3.02 -9.03 -30.97
C ALA A 455 -3.62 -8.57 -29.65
N HIS A 456 -4.92 -8.35 -29.69
CA HIS A 456 -5.69 -8.11 -28.49
C HIS A 456 -5.89 -9.42 -27.73
N ILE A 457 -5.68 -9.36 -26.42
CA ILE A 457 -6.06 -10.43 -25.48
C ILE A 457 -7.07 -9.88 -24.47
N ARG A 458 -7.85 -10.74 -23.83
CA ARG A 458 -8.88 -10.29 -22.90
C ARG A 458 -8.28 -10.02 -21.51
N SER A 459 -8.68 -8.92 -20.89
CA SER A 459 -8.33 -8.58 -19.52
C SER A 459 -8.92 -9.60 -18.51
N HIS A 460 -8.17 -9.93 -17.46
CA HIS A 460 -8.65 -10.69 -16.29
C HIS A 460 -9.30 -12.04 -16.61
N VAL A 461 -8.73 -12.78 -17.57
CA VAL A 461 -9.17 -14.15 -17.91
C VAL A 461 -8.18 -15.22 -17.44
N GLY A 462 -7.15 -14.85 -16.67
CA GLY A 462 -6.21 -15.80 -16.09
C GLY A 462 -5.05 -16.18 -17.01
N PHE A 463 -4.80 -15.42 -18.08
CA PHE A 463 -3.60 -15.61 -18.90
C PHE A 463 -2.38 -15.14 -18.10
N ALA A 464 -1.57 -16.09 -17.62
CA ALA A 464 -0.51 -15.82 -16.65
C ALA A 464 0.42 -14.65 -17.04
N GLY A 465 0.81 -14.54 -18.31
CA GLY A 465 1.65 -13.42 -18.78
C GLY A 465 0.97 -12.06 -18.66
N ASN A 466 -0.34 -11.99 -18.94
CA ASN A 466 -1.13 -10.75 -18.81
C ASN A 466 -1.36 -10.39 -17.34
N GLU A 467 -1.72 -11.37 -16.51
CA GLU A 467 -1.91 -11.14 -15.07
C GLU A 467 -0.60 -10.69 -14.40
N TRP A 468 0.54 -11.23 -14.84
CA TRP A 468 1.84 -10.74 -14.38
C TRP A 468 2.06 -9.29 -14.81
N ALA A 469 1.81 -8.94 -16.07
CA ALA A 469 1.94 -7.57 -16.54
C ALA A 469 1.08 -6.61 -15.70
N ASP A 470 -0.18 -6.96 -15.42
CA ASP A 470 -1.08 -6.18 -14.55
C ASP A 470 -0.54 -6.02 -13.12
N ILE A 471 -0.05 -7.10 -12.50
CA ILE A 471 0.57 -7.03 -11.16
C ILE A 471 1.77 -6.06 -11.15
N PHE A 472 2.66 -6.15 -12.15
CA PHE A 472 3.85 -5.30 -12.21
C PHE A 472 3.55 -3.85 -12.60
N ALA A 473 2.53 -3.62 -13.43
CA ALA A 473 2.05 -2.29 -13.74
C ALA A 473 1.45 -1.64 -12.49
N LYS A 474 0.64 -2.39 -11.73
CA LYS A 474 0.13 -1.94 -10.43
C LYS A 474 1.24 -1.64 -9.44
N HIS A 475 2.24 -2.51 -9.36
CA HIS A 475 3.40 -2.31 -8.50
C HIS A 475 4.17 -1.04 -8.86
N ALA A 476 4.43 -0.80 -10.15
CA ALA A 476 5.10 0.40 -10.62
C ALA A 476 4.31 1.69 -10.34
N ALA A 477 2.98 1.63 -10.35
CA ALA A 477 2.13 2.75 -9.96
C ALA A 477 2.32 3.13 -8.47
N PHE A 478 2.59 2.14 -7.60
CA PHE A 478 2.78 2.33 -6.17
C PHE A 478 4.22 2.67 -5.75
N CYS A 479 5.25 2.18 -6.46
CA CYS A 479 6.64 2.39 -6.06
C CYS A 479 7.04 3.88 -6.05
N PRO A 480 7.56 4.44 -4.94
CA PRO A 480 8.13 5.78 -4.93
C PRO A 480 9.29 5.87 -5.93
N PHE A 481 9.46 7.03 -6.57
CA PHE A 481 10.62 7.26 -7.45
C PHE A 481 11.91 6.91 -6.70
N PRO A 482 12.88 6.20 -7.31
CA PRO A 482 14.24 6.36 -6.84
C PRO A 482 14.53 7.87 -6.83
N PRO A 483 15.19 8.41 -5.79
CA PRO A 483 15.53 9.82 -5.78
C PRO A 483 16.20 10.17 -7.11
N PRO A 484 15.93 11.34 -7.71
CA PRO A 484 16.62 11.75 -8.92
C PRO A 484 18.13 11.54 -8.71
N PRO A 485 18.87 11.05 -9.72
CA PRO A 485 20.31 10.86 -9.59
C PRO A 485 20.88 12.13 -8.99
N GLN A 486 21.71 12.00 -7.95
CA GLN A 486 22.37 13.14 -7.32
C GLN A 486 23.06 13.93 -8.42
N MET A 487 22.48 15.07 -8.79
CA MET A 487 23.15 15.99 -9.68
C MET A 487 24.38 16.45 -8.90
N HIS A 488 25.58 16.10 -9.37
CA HIS A 488 26.78 16.81 -8.95
C HIS A 488 26.48 18.30 -9.13
N LYS A 489 26.72 19.06 -8.06
CA LYS A 489 26.43 20.50 -7.90
C LYS A 489 26.36 21.21 -9.23
N PHE A 490 25.22 21.84 -9.48
CA PHE A 490 25.00 22.86 -10.51
C PHE A 490 26.29 23.56 -10.92
N ASP A 491 26.81 23.25 -12.12
CA ASP A 491 27.50 24.24 -12.91
C ASP A 491 26.43 25.24 -13.35
N LEU A 492 26.22 26.25 -12.51
CA LEU A 492 25.52 27.47 -12.88
C LEU A 492 26.28 28.07 -14.06
N HIS A 493 25.78 27.82 -15.26
CA HIS A 493 26.12 28.60 -16.43
C HIS A 493 26.06 30.08 -16.05
N LYS A 494 27.22 30.74 -16.17
CA LYS A 494 27.35 32.20 -16.17
C LYS A 494 26.38 32.75 -17.22
N GLY A 495 25.23 33.29 -16.80
CA GLY A 495 24.32 33.99 -17.73
C GLY A 495 22.82 33.92 -17.48
N ALA A 496 22.31 33.69 -16.27
CA ALA A 496 20.87 33.82 -16.02
C ALA A 496 20.48 35.28 -15.71
N ILE A 497 19.75 35.90 -16.64
CA ILE A 497 19.16 37.24 -16.53
C ILE A 497 17.95 37.19 -15.60
N LEU A 498 17.93 38.06 -14.60
CA LEU A 498 16.86 38.22 -13.62
C LEU A 498 15.70 39.00 -14.26
N ILE A 499 14.52 38.40 -14.43
CA ILE A 499 13.28 39.14 -14.75
C ILE A 499 12.47 39.26 -13.45
N GLN A 500 12.38 40.50 -12.93
CA GLN A 500 11.56 40.85 -11.78
C GLN A 500 10.07 40.91 -12.16
N GLY A 501 9.22 40.29 -11.35
CA GLY A 501 7.77 40.51 -11.36
C GLY A 501 7.12 39.98 -10.07
N LYS A 502 6.66 40.88 -9.20
CA LYS A 502 5.91 40.57 -7.97
C LYS A 502 4.44 40.24 -8.30
N PRO A 503 3.76 39.38 -7.52
CA PRO A 503 2.30 39.41 -7.41
C PRO A 503 1.83 39.93 -6.05
N HIS A 504 0.86 40.85 -6.09
CA HIS A 504 0.09 41.35 -4.95
C HIS A 504 -1.01 40.34 -4.54
N TYR A 505 -1.24 40.19 -3.23
CA TYR A 505 -2.39 39.47 -2.65
C TYR A 505 -3.34 40.46 -1.96
N HIS A 506 -4.63 40.40 -2.27
CA HIS A 506 -5.70 41.03 -1.48
C HIS A 506 -6.51 39.95 -0.73
N LEU A 507 -6.59 40.12 0.58
CA LEU A 507 -7.39 39.33 1.54
C LEU A 507 -8.77 39.99 1.73
N TYR A 508 -9.85 39.20 1.68
CA TYR A 508 -11.13 39.58 2.29
C TYR A 508 -11.40 38.71 3.52
N LYS A 509 -11.59 39.37 4.67
CA LYS A 509 -12.05 38.81 5.95
C LYS A 509 -13.55 39.05 6.08
N HIS A 510 -14.31 38.05 6.50
CA HIS A 510 -15.55 38.26 7.25
C HIS A 510 -15.62 37.32 8.47
N LYS A 511 -16.07 37.90 9.60
CA LYS A 511 -16.31 37.25 10.91
C LYS A 511 -17.79 36.81 10.99
N ILE A 512 -18.06 35.64 11.57
CA ILE A 512 -19.39 35.20 12.03
C ILE A 512 -19.25 34.58 13.44
N PRO A 513 -20.26 34.70 14.34
CA PRO A 513 -20.10 34.58 15.78
C PRO A 513 -20.08 33.14 16.29
N ARG A 514 -19.46 32.96 17.46
CA ARG A 514 -19.34 31.69 18.20
C ARG A 514 -20.55 31.50 19.11
N HIS A 515 -21.34 30.45 18.93
CA HIS A 515 -21.97 29.68 20.02
C HIS A 515 -22.39 28.28 19.50
N ALA A 516 -21.64 27.22 19.87
CA ALA A 516 -22.10 25.81 19.93
C ALA A 516 -21.06 24.92 20.66
N HIS A 517 -21.57 23.83 21.26
CA HIS A 517 -21.06 22.84 22.23
C HIS A 517 -19.61 22.27 22.04
N PRO A 518 -18.90 21.84 23.12
CA PRO A 518 -17.47 21.46 23.06
C PRO A 518 -17.07 20.22 22.22
N ASP A 519 -17.99 19.41 21.72
CA ASP A 519 -17.67 18.14 21.03
C ASP A 519 -17.98 18.11 19.52
N LEU A 520 -18.35 19.26 18.93
CA LEU A 520 -18.54 19.38 17.49
C LEU A 520 -17.57 20.43 16.95
N HIS A 521 -16.50 19.97 16.31
CA HIS A 521 -15.59 20.88 15.62
C HIS A 521 -16.34 21.54 14.43
N PRO A 522 -16.42 22.88 14.35
CA PRO A 522 -17.16 23.58 13.28
C PRO A 522 -16.47 23.52 11.90
N ARG A 523 -15.62 22.53 11.63
CA ARG A 523 -14.95 22.33 10.33
C ARG A 523 -15.59 21.24 9.45
N SER A 524 -16.69 20.63 9.90
CA SER A 524 -17.35 19.55 9.16
C SER A 524 -18.06 19.99 7.88
N PHE A 525 -18.26 21.30 7.67
CA PHE A 525 -18.99 21.83 6.51
C PHE A 525 -18.13 22.53 5.45
N ASP A 526 -16.82 22.72 5.67
CA ASP A 526 -15.93 23.46 4.75
C ASP A 526 -14.98 22.60 3.91
N LEU A 527 -15.22 21.29 3.83
CA LEU A 527 -14.43 20.36 3.02
C LEU A 527 -14.62 20.51 1.49
N TRP A 528 -15.57 21.35 1.04
CA TRP A 528 -15.84 21.53 -0.39
C TRP A 528 -14.98 22.60 -1.09
N LYS A 529 -14.27 23.48 -0.35
CA LYS A 529 -13.46 24.56 -0.96
C LYS A 529 -11.94 24.37 -0.91
N TYR A 530 -11.43 23.40 -0.15
CA TYR A 530 -9.98 23.23 0.06
C TYR A 530 -9.36 22.03 -0.67
N SER A 531 -10.13 21.24 -1.42
CA SER A 531 -9.61 20.07 -2.15
C SER A 531 -8.65 20.44 -3.30
N SER A 532 -8.73 21.66 -3.83
CA SER A 532 -7.86 22.12 -4.93
C SER A 532 -6.53 22.74 -4.46
N PHE A 533 -6.36 23.01 -3.16
CA PHE A 533 -5.15 23.64 -2.63
C PHE A 533 -4.11 22.60 -2.16
N PHE A 534 -4.54 21.45 -1.66
CA PHE A 534 -3.63 20.39 -1.20
C PHE A 534 -3.14 19.44 -2.30
N SER A 535 -3.71 19.49 -3.51
CA SER A 535 -3.21 18.73 -4.67
C SER A 535 -1.94 19.31 -5.30
N ARG A 536 -1.44 20.46 -4.83
CA ARG A 536 -0.30 21.20 -5.44
C ARG A 536 0.99 21.21 -4.62
N LEU A 537 1.06 20.53 -3.47
CA LEU A 537 2.28 20.48 -2.65
C LEU A 537 2.87 19.06 -2.64
N SER A 538 3.71 18.77 -3.63
CA SER A 538 4.57 17.59 -3.66
C SER A 538 5.84 17.88 -2.86
N PHE A 539 5.93 17.41 -1.62
CA PHE A 539 7.20 17.34 -0.87
C PHE A 539 7.69 15.89 -0.86
N SER A 540 8.82 15.63 -1.51
CA SER A 540 9.60 14.40 -1.37
C SER A 540 10.65 14.59 -0.26
N TRP A 541 10.66 13.70 0.73
CA TRP A 541 11.71 13.61 1.75
C TRP A 541 12.91 12.79 1.23
N PRO A 542 14.16 13.17 1.56
CA PRO A 542 15.29 12.25 1.49
C PRO A 542 15.45 11.49 2.81
N ASN A 543 15.75 10.19 2.69
CA ASN A 543 16.08 9.28 3.78
C ASN A 543 17.36 9.73 4.51
N GLY A 544 17.31 9.78 5.84
CA GLY A 544 18.48 9.96 6.69
C GLY A 544 18.95 8.63 7.26
N LEU A 545 19.90 7.98 6.58
CA LEU A 545 20.86 7.06 7.17
C LEU A 545 22.22 7.51 6.64
N VAL A 546 23.02 8.11 7.52
CA VAL A 546 24.41 8.45 7.22
C VAL A 546 25.27 7.29 7.70
N ASN A 547 25.87 6.57 6.76
CA ASN A 547 27.02 5.72 7.03
C ASN A 547 28.20 6.63 7.41
N ILE A 548 28.76 6.45 8.61
CA ILE A 548 30.03 7.08 8.99
C ILE A 548 31.16 6.11 8.62
N PRO A 549 32.13 6.50 7.77
CA PRO A 549 33.37 5.75 7.62
C PRO A 549 34.24 5.94 8.87
N GLY A 550 34.85 4.86 9.35
CA GLY A 550 35.67 4.86 10.54
C GLY A 550 36.88 5.80 10.44
N TYR A 551 37.07 6.57 11.51
CA TYR A 551 38.36 7.00 12.05
C TYR A 551 38.25 7.04 13.56
#